data_AF-A0A7V9PCT6-F1
#
_entry.id   AF-A0A7V9PCT6-F1
#
_cell.length_a   1.000
_cell.length_b   1.000
_cell.length_c   1.000
_cell.angle_alpha   90.00
_cell.angle_beta   90.00
_cell.angle_gamma   90.00
#
_symmetry.space_group_name_H-M   'P 1'
#
loop_
_entity.id
_entity.type
_entity.pdbx_description
1 polymer ?
#
loop_
_entity_poly.entity_id
_entity_poly.type
_entity_poly.pdbx_seq_one_letter_code
_entity_poly.pdbx_strand_id
1 'polypeptide(L)'
;IGSVIRGAGAPSAPVHIHDDDRHMLLDPLGSGGMLARYLDGLDLRPPEVLLGLDDGEVVTGAGMRFEVLHTPGHTRGSVCLRLDVEGQPPLLFSGDHLFAGSIGRTDLPGGSFEQLMASMADKILPLDDDLAVLPGHGPTTTIGQERRTNPFLLELQQG
;
A
#
# COMPACT_ATOMS: atom_id res chain seq x y z
N ILE A 1 -6.77 5.04 7.56
CA ILE A 1 -6.20 6.28 8.18
C ILE A 1 -7.11 6.93 9.23
N GLY A 2 -8.44 6.89 9.12
CA GLY A 2 -9.34 7.56 10.09
C GLY A 2 -9.20 7.17 11.58
N SER A 3 -8.50 6.06 11.89
CA SER A 3 -8.16 5.63 13.25
C SER A 3 -6.65 5.71 13.59
N VAL A 4 -5.79 6.06 12.61
CA VAL A 4 -4.33 5.87 12.70
C VAL A 4 -3.64 6.95 13.53
N ILE A 5 -4.29 8.07 13.85
CA ILE A 5 -3.51 9.24 14.31
C ILE A 5 -3.35 9.35 15.83
N ARG A 6 -4.23 8.83 16.69
CA ARG A 6 -4.03 9.00 18.15
C ARG A 6 -4.61 7.83 18.93
N GLY A 7 -3.74 6.90 19.34
CA GLY A 7 -4.07 5.97 20.42
C GLY A 7 -4.46 6.78 21.67
N ALA A 8 -5.57 6.43 22.31
CA ALA A 8 -6.05 7.09 23.51
C ALA A 8 -4.99 7.02 24.64
N GLY A 9 -4.16 8.06 24.77
CA GLY A 9 -3.22 8.23 25.89
C GLY A 9 -1.83 7.61 25.73
N ALA A 10 -1.42 7.14 24.56
CA ALA A 10 -0.04 6.73 24.28
C ALA A 10 0.73 7.86 23.54
N PRO A 11 2.07 7.94 23.66
CA PRO A 11 2.87 8.77 22.76
C PRO A 11 2.47 8.48 21.30
N SER A 12 2.33 9.52 20.49
CA SER A 12 2.01 9.36 19.07
C SER A 12 3.10 8.48 18.42
N ALA A 13 2.70 7.33 17.89
CA ALA A 13 3.62 6.54 17.08
C ALA A 13 3.93 7.34 15.80
N PRO A 14 5.19 7.33 15.31
CA PRO A 14 5.51 7.89 14.01
C PRO A 14 4.61 7.29 12.94
N VAL A 15 4.02 8.15 12.11
CA VAL A 15 3.32 7.71 10.91
C VAL A 15 4.32 7.77 9.77
N HIS A 16 4.43 6.66 9.04
CA HIS A 16 5.24 6.57 7.84
C HIS A 16 4.35 6.62 6.61
N ILE A 17 4.73 7.41 5.61
CA ILE A 17 4.03 7.53 4.32
C ILE A 17 5.04 7.90 3.23
N HIS A 18 4.83 7.43 2.00
CA HIS A 18 5.60 7.94 0.86
C HIS A 18 5.27 9.43 0.63
N ASP A 19 6.28 10.25 0.34
CA ASP A 19 6.13 11.70 0.30
C ASP A 19 5.13 12.18 -0.78
N ASP A 20 5.00 11.43 -1.89
CA ASP A 20 4.01 11.75 -2.94
C ASP A 20 2.55 11.75 -2.45
N ASP A 21 2.22 10.98 -1.41
CA ASP A 21 0.87 10.94 -0.82
C ASP A 21 0.78 11.73 0.50
N ARG A 22 1.89 12.31 0.98
CA ARG A 22 1.94 13.09 2.22
C ARG A 22 0.89 14.19 2.28
N HIS A 23 0.65 14.84 1.14
CA HIS A 23 -0.36 15.89 1.01
C HIS A 23 -1.76 15.42 1.40
N MET A 24 -2.09 14.13 1.19
CA MET A 24 -3.39 13.56 1.54
C MET A 24 -3.61 13.45 3.06
N LEU A 25 -2.54 13.43 3.87
CA LEU A 25 -2.61 13.49 5.33
C LEU A 25 -2.60 14.92 5.86
N LEU A 26 -1.98 15.85 5.13
CA LEU A 26 -1.88 17.25 5.53
C LEU A 26 -3.12 18.06 5.14
N ASP A 27 -3.76 17.72 4.03
CA ASP A 27 -5.02 18.29 3.57
C ASP A 27 -5.96 17.19 3.01
N PRO A 28 -6.56 16.35 3.89
CA PRO A 28 -7.39 15.24 3.45
C PRO A 28 -8.67 15.69 2.72
N LEU A 29 -9.22 16.86 3.07
CA LEU A 29 -10.43 17.39 2.45
C LEU A 29 -10.15 17.99 1.07
N GLY A 30 -9.07 18.75 0.91
CA GLY A 30 -8.67 19.29 -0.39
C GLY A 30 -8.15 18.23 -1.35
N SER A 31 -7.48 17.20 -0.84
CA SER A 31 -6.89 16.12 -1.65
C SER A 31 -7.90 15.01 -1.99
N GLY A 32 -8.95 14.82 -1.17
CA GLY A 32 -9.87 13.69 -1.29
C GLY A 32 -10.91 13.78 -2.41
N GLY A 33 -11.05 14.94 -3.08
CA GLY A 33 -12.02 15.11 -4.17
C GLY A 33 -13.44 14.70 -3.78
N MET A 34 -14.08 13.84 -4.59
CA MET A 34 -15.42 13.31 -4.26
C MET A 34 -15.42 12.44 -2.99
N LEU A 35 -14.28 11.86 -2.60
CA LEU A 35 -14.20 11.02 -1.40
C LEU A 35 -14.14 11.84 -0.11
N ALA A 36 -13.84 13.15 -0.18
CA ALA A 36 -13.76 14.02 0.99
C ALA A 36 -15.07 14.05 1.81
N ARG A 37 -16.22 13.81 1.18
CA ARG A 37 -17.52 13.72 1.87
C ARG A 37 -17.67 12.48 2.76
N TYR A 38 -16.84 11.46 2.59
CA TYR A 38 -16.74 10.33 3.54
C TYR A 38 -15.81 10.62 4.71
N LEU A 39 -15.06 11.73 4.68
CA LEU A 39 -14.17 12.15 5.76
C LEU A 39 -14.84 13.17 6.71
N ASP A 40 -16.05 13.63 6.38
CA ASP A 40 -16.79 14.59 7.20
C ASP A 40 -17.09 14.01 8.59
N GLY A 41 -16.91 14.83 9.64
CA GLY A 41 -17.06 14.43 11.03
C GLY A 41 -15.92 13.58 11.63
N LEU A 42 -14.86 13.29 10.87
CA LEU A 42 -13.66 12.61 11.40
C LEU A 42 -12.63 13.60 11.96
N ASP A 43 -11.78 13.12 12.87
CA ASP A 43 -10.59 13.87 13.29
C ASP A 43 -9.50 13.74 12.22
N LEU A 44 -9.34 14.79 11.42
CA LEU A 44 -8.42 14.85 10.29
C LEU A 44 -7.13 15.63 10.60
N ARG A 45 -6.83 15.89 11.88
CA ARG A 45 -5.57 16.56 12.24
C ARG A 45 -4.39 15.71 11.78
N PRO A 46 -3.34 16.33 11.22
CA PRO A 46 -2.17 15.57 10.78
C PRO A 46 -1.47 14.87 11.96
N PRO A 47 -0.72 13.79 11.68
CA PRO A 47 0.15 13.16 12.66
C PRO A 47 1.21 14.13 13.18
N GLU A 48 1.63 13.96 14.44
CA GLU A 48 2.69 14.79 15.04
C GLU A 48 4.06 14.49 14.46
N VAL A 49 4.34 13.21 14.20
CA VAL A 49 5.57 12.75 13.58
C VAL A 49 5.19 12.04 12.30
N LEU A 50 5.63 12.62 11.17
CA LEU A 50 5.38 12.10 9.84
C LEU A 50 6.71 11.92 9.11
N LEU A 51 7.03 10.66 8.82
CA LEU A 51 8.27 10.22 8.20
C LEU A 51 8.00 9.73 6.77
N GLY A 52 8.94 10.01 5.88
CA GLY A 52 8.94 9.51 4.51
C GLY A 52 9.12 8.00 4.47
N LEU A 53 8.75 7.40 3.35
CA LEU A 53 9.15 6.05 2.96
C LEU A 53 9.66 6.11 1.53
N ASP A 54 10.88 5.64 1.30
CA ASP A 54 11.47 5.50 -0.03
C ASP A 54 11.45 4.02 -0.48
N ASP A 55 11.53 3.78 -1.80
CA ASP A 55 11.65 2.42 -2.35
C ASP A 55 12.90 1.71 -1.80
N GLY A 56 12.74 0.46 -1.37
CA GLY A 56 13.80 -0.35 -0.78
C GLY A 56 14.18 0.03 0.65
N GLU A 57 13.55 1.05 1.25
CA GLU A 57 13.75 1.39 2.65
C GLU A 57 13.31 0.24 3.56
N VAL A 58 14.03 0.08 4.67
CA VAL A 58 13.73 -0.93 5.68
C VAL A 58 13.38 -0.26 7.00
N VAL A 59 12.14 -0.45 7.44
CA VAL A 59 11.66 0.03 8.74
C VAL A 59 11.59 -1.15 9.71
N THR A 60 12.26 -1.02 10.86
CA THR A 60 12.30 -2.08 11.88
C THR A 60 11.70 -1.63 13.19
N GLY A 61 10.96 -2.50 13.87
CA GLY A 61 10.43 -2.22 15.20
C GLY A 61 9.69 -3.43 15.77
N ALA A 62 9.73 -3.60 17.10
CA ALA A 62 9.02 -4.67 17.81
C ALA A 62 9.27 -6.09 17.23
N GLY A 63 10.49 -6.38 16.76
CA GLY A 63 10.85 -7.68 16.18
C GLY A 63 10.35 -7.90 14.74
N MET A 64 9.79 -6.88 14.10
CA MET A 64 9.33 -6.88 12.72
C MET A 64 10.28 -6.08 11.84
N ARG A 65 10.50 -6.57 10.62
CA ARG A 65 11.22 -5.85 9.56
C ARG A 65 10.27 -5.65 8.38
N PHE A 66 10.04 -4.41 8.00
CA PHE A 66 9.23 -4.03 6.85
C PHE A 66 10.14 -3.49 5.75
N GLU A 67 10.08 -4.08 4.57
CA GLU A 67 10.70 -3.55 3.37
C GLU A 67 9.65 -2.86 2.51
N VAL A 68 9.95 -1.64 2.12
CA VAL A 68 9.09 -0.80 1.30
C VAL A 68 9.31 -1.15 -0.16
N LEU A 69 8.22 -1.46 -0.85
CA LEU A 69 8.18 -1.55 -2.31
C LEU A 69 7.32 -0.37 -2.80
N HIS A 70 7.93 0.62 -3.44
CA HIS A 70 7.16 1.71 -4.05
C HIS A 70 6.44 1.19 -5.28
N THR A 71 5.11 1.25 -5.25
CA THR A 71 4.23 0.66 -6.25
C THR A 71 3.16 1.66 -6.71
N PRO A 72 3.57 2.77 -7.35
CA PRO A 72 2.65 3.80 -7.81
C PRO A 72 1.64 3.27 -8.83
N GLY A 73 0.48 3.92 -8.89
CA GLY A 73 -0.53 3.69 -9.92
C GLY A 73 -1.95 3.68 -9.39
N HIS A 74 -2.19 3.14 -8.19
CA HIS A 74 -3.45 3.38 -7.49
C HIS A 74 -3.48 4.82 -6.96
N THR A 75 -2.43 5.20 -6.24
CA THR A 75 -2.01 6.57 -5.93
C THR A 75 -0.54 6.76 -6.32
N ARG A 76 -0.02 7.98 -6.24
CA ARG A 76 1.39 8.26 -6.58
C ARG A 76 2.35 7.74 -5.51
N GLY A 77 1.96 7.83 -4.25
CA GLY A 77 2.73 7.32 -3.11
C GLY A 77 2.31 5.93 -2.62
N SER A 78 1.59 5.14 -3.42
CA SER A 78 1.23 3.77 -3.04
C SER A 78 2.49 2.93 -2.81
N VAL A 79 2.53 2.22 -1.68
CA VAL A 79 3.60 1.27 -1.36
C VAL A 79 3.00 -0.07 -0.95
N CYS A 80 3.69 -1.15 -1.31
CA CYS A 80 3.50 -2.45 -0.66
C CYS A 80 4.56 -2.60 0.45
N LEU A 81 4.23 -3.32 1.51
CA LEU A 81 5.14 -3.58 2.62
C LEU A 81 5.37 -5.09 2.74
N ARG A 82 6.60 -5.53 2.49
CA ARG A 82 7.00 -6.92 2.75
C ARG A 82 7.45 -7.03 4.20
N LEU A 83 6.75 -7.85 4.97
CA LEU A 83 7.00 -8.10 6.38
C LEU A 83 7.78 -9.39 6.55
N ASP A 84 8.93 -9.29 7.22
CA ASP A 84 9.69 -10.40 7.75
C ASP A 84 9.60 -10.41 9.29
N VAL A 85 9.29 -11.58 9.85
CA VAL A 85 9.30 -11.85 11.29
C VAL A 85 10.08 -13.13 11.54
N GLU A 86 11.01 -13.12 12.49
CA GLU A 86 11.84 -14.28 12.79
C GLU A 86 11.00 -15.53 13.11
N GLY A 87 11.29 -16.64 12.43
CA GLY A 87 10.58 -17.90 12.59
C GLY A 87 9.20 -17.98 11.94
N GLN A 88 8.80 -16.98 11.15
CA GLN A 88 7.55 -16.96 10.41
C GLN A 88 7.79 -16.80 8.89
N PRO A 89 6.90 -17.32 8.03
CA PRO A 89 6.97 -17.02 6.61
C PRO A 89 6.74 -15.52 6.36
N PRO A 90 7.37 -14.92 5.34
CA PRO A 90 7.15 -13.53 4.99
C PRO A 90 5.72 -13.30 4.49
N LEU A 91 5.25 -12.06 4.63
CA LEU A 91 3.94 -11.62 4.16
C LEU A 91 4.08 -10.33 3.34
N LEU A 92 3.17 -10.09 2.41
CA LEU A 92 3.08 -8.83 1.67
C LEU A 92 1.77 -8.12 2.01
N PHE A 93 1.85 -6.93 2.60
CA PHE A 93 0.71 -6.01 2.65
C PHE A 93 0.70 -5.22 1.35
N SER A 94 -0.23 -5.52 0.45
CA SER A 94 -0.28 -4.89 -0.88
C SER A 94 -1.09 -3.59 -0.92
N GLY A 95 -1.79 -3.26 0.17
CA GLY A 95 -2.75 -2.15 0.16
C GLY A 95 -3.75 -2.32 -0.99
N ASP A 96 -4.03 -1.22 -1.69
CA ASP A 96 -4.92 -1.20 -2.86
C ASP A 96 -4.15 -1.34 -4.18
N HIS A 97 -3.09 -2.16 -4.19
CA HIS A 97 -2.32 -2.46 -5.40
C HIS A 97 -2.74 -3.78 -6.06
N LEU A 98 -2.50 -4.92 -5.38
CA LEU A 98 -2.89 -6.27 -5.83
C LEU A 98 -3.99 -6.81 -4.93
N PHE A 99 -5.06 -7.32 -5.54
CA PHE A 99 -6.18 -8.00 -4.89
C PHE A 99 -6.32 -9.44 -5.38
N ALA A 100 -7.09 -10.26 -4.67
CA ALA A 100 -7.46 -11.59 -5.15
C ALA A 100 -8.29 -11.48 -6.44
N GLY A 101 -7.70 -11.90 -7.57
CA GLY A 101 -8.30 -11.88 -8.90
C GLY A 101 -8.50 -10.49 -9.53
N SER A 102 -7.95 -9.42 -8.95
CA SER A 102 -8.06 -8.06 -9.50
C SER A 102 -6.92 -7.14 -9.03
N ILE A 103 -7.01 -5.84 -9.34
CA ILE A 103 -6.02 -4.81 -8.98
C ILE A 103 -6.72 -3.57 -8.44
N GLY A 104 -5.94 -2.66 -7.86
CA GLY A 104 -6.37 -1.32 -7.49
C GLY A 104 -6.99 -0.55 -8.66
N ARG A 105 -7.98 0.30 -8.36
CA ARG A 105 -8.52 1.24 -9.34
C ARG A 105 -7.50 2.35 -9.65
N THR A 106 -7.56 2.92 -10.84
CA THR A 106 -6.55 3.89 -11.33
C THR A 106 -7.19 5.17 -11.89
N ASP A 107 -8.48 5.36 -11.68
CA ASP A 107 -9.30 6.43 -12.28
C ASP A 107 -9.53 7.64 -11.34
N LEU A 108 -9.00 7.59 -10.12
CA LEU A 108 -9.02 8.71 -9.18
C LEU A 108 -7.82 9.66 -9.40
N PRO A 109 -7.88 10.91 -8.91
CA PRO A 109 -6.75 11.84 -9.01
C PRO A 109 -5.45 11.24 -8.47
N GLY A 110 -4.40 11.26 -9.29
CA GLY A 110 -3.10 10.65 -8.96
C GLY A 110 -2.97 9.19 -9.40
N GLY A 111 -4.05 8.53 -9.80
CA GLY A 111 -4.02 7.18 -10.35
C GLY A 111 -3.53 7.11 -11.81
N SER A 112 -2.90 6.00 -12.17
CA SER A 112 -2.42 5.68 -13.53
C SER A 112 -2.33 4.17 -13.72
N PHE A 113 -3.07 3.65 -14.71
CA PHE A 113 -3.06 2.23 -15.05
C PHE A 113 -1.70 1.77 -15.56
N GLU A 114 -1.07 2.57 -16.43
CA GLU A 114 0.26 2.29 -16.96
C GLU A 114 1.31 2.17 -15.84
N GLN A 115 1.29 3.09 -14.88
CA GLN A 115 2.20 3.03 -13.73
C GLN A 115 1.90 1.84 -12.81
N LEU A 116 0.62 1.52 -12.60
CA LEU A 116 0.23 0.36 -11.79
C LEU A 116 0.79 -0.92 -12.40
N MET A 117 0.58 -1.11 -13.71
CA MET A 117 1.05 -2.30 -14.42
C MET A 117 2.58 -2.37 -14.49
N ALA A 118 3.27 -1.23 -14.67
CA ALA A 118 4.73 -1.17 -14.59
C ALA A 118 5.24 -1.57 -13.20
N SER A 119 4.63 -1.05 -12.14
CA SER A 119 4.96 -1.43 -10.76
C SER A 119 4.68 -2.90 -10.47
N MET A 120 3.58 -3.43 -11.00
CA MET A 120 3.22 -4.85 -10.88
C MET A 120 4.30 -5.73 -11.53
N ALA A 121 4.77 -5.37 -12.73
CA ALA A 121 5.81 -6.10 -13.44
C ALA A 121 7.17 -6.06 -12.73
N ASP A 122 7.56 -4.88 -12.23
CA ASP A 122 8.88 -4.66 -11.60
C ASP A 122 8.95 -5.20 -10.16
N LYS A 123 7.91 -4.98 -9.35
CA LYS A 123 7.96 -5.21 -7.90
C LYS A 123 7.20 -6.45 -7.43
N ILE A 124 6.10 -6.80 -8.11
CA ILE A 124 5.17 -7.83 -7.60
C ILE A 124 5.37 -9.16 -8.31
N LEU A 125 5.43 -9.15 -9.64
CA LEU A 125 5.59 -10.35 -10.45
C LEU A 125 6.85 -11.16 -10.10
N PRO A 126 8.00 -10.55 -9.75
CA PRO A 126 9.22 -11.29 -9.40
C PRO A 126 9.21 -11.95 -8.00
N LEU A 127 8.20 -11.68 -7.17
CA LEU A 127 8.13 -12.21 -5.80
C LEU A 127 7.86 -13.72 -5.77
N ASP A 128 8.20 -14.37 -4.65
CA ASP A 128 8.05 -15.82 -4.50
C ASP A 128 6.59 -16.27 -4.49
N ASP A 129 6.32 -17.45 -5.07
CA ASP A 129 4.96 -17.99 -5.28
C ASP A 129 4.16 -18.22 -4.00
N ASP A 130 4.87 -18.55 -2.91
CA ASP A 130 4.33 -18.86 -1.60
C ASP A 130 4.10 -17.62 -0.73
N LEU A 131 4.57 -16.45 -1.17
CA LEU A 131 4.37 -15.19 -0.46
C LEU A 131 2.88 -14.87 -0.39
N ALA A 132 2.34 -14.87 0.83
CA ALA A 132 0.95 -14.51 1.08
C ALA A 132 0.75 -12.99 0.94
N VAL A 133 -0.34 -12.61 0.27
CA VAL A 133 -0.70 -11.22 -0.02
C VAL A 133 -1.95 -10.86 0.77
N LEU A 134 -1.81 -9.84 1.62
CA LEU A 134 -2.87 -9.26 2.44
C LEU A 134 -3.27 -7.91 1.84
N PRO A 135 -4.36 -7.87 1.06
CA PRO A 135 -4.81 -6.64 0.42
C PRO A 135 -5.50 -5.67 1.39
N GLY A 136 -5.65 -4.42 0.97
CA GLY A 136 -6.50 -3.43 1.65
C GLY A 136 -7.98 -3.82 1.66
N HIS A 137 -8.41 -4.59 0.66
CA HIS A 137 -9.79 -5.05 0.49
C HIS A 137 -9.87 -6.48 -0.04
N GLY A 138 -10.94 -7.18 0.35
CA GLY A 138 -11.20 -8.55 -0.10
C GLY A 138 -10.37 -9.60 0.65
N PRO A 139 -10.35 -10.85 0.15
CA PRO A 139 -9.66 -11.96 0.82
C PRO A 139 -8.15 -11.94 0.55
N THR A 140 -7.40 -12.57 1.46
CA THR A 140 -5.99 -12.93 1.27
C THR A 140 -5.80 -13.86 0.07
N THR A 141 -4.67 -13.73 -0.62
CA THR A 141 -4.23 -14.59 -1.73
C THR A 141 -2.73 -14.89 -1.65
N THR A 142 -2.11 -15.47 -2.68
CA THR A 142 -0.65 -15.57 -2.80
C THR A 142 -0.18 -15.08 -4.17
N ILE A 143 1.08 -14.66 -4.27
CA ILE A 143 1.68 -14.24 -5.53
C ILE A 143 1.53 -15.33 -6.60
N GLY A 144 1.80 -16.59 -6.25
CA GLY A 144 1.68 -17.69 -7.20
C GLY A 144 0.25 -17.93 -7.68
N GLN A 145 -0.75 -17.79 -6.80
CA GLN A 145 -2.15 -17.88 -7.21
C GLN A 145 -2.48 -16.75 -8.20
N GLU A 146 -2.17 -15.50 -7.86
CA GLU A 146 -2.46 -14.36 -8.73
C GLU A 146 -1.69 -14.44 -10.06
N ARG A 147 -0.44 -14.89 -10.06
CA ARG A 147 0.30 -15.11 -11.31
C ARG A 147 -0.39 -16.11 -12.25
N ARG A 148 -1.09 -17.11 -11.70
CA ARG A 148 -1.77 -18.14 -12.50
C ARG A 148 -3.20 -17.75 -12.92
N THR A 149 -3.86 -16.88 -12.17
CA THR A 149 -5.31 -16.66 -12.33
C THR A 149 -5.71 -15.20 -12.50
N ASN A 150 -4.89 -14.24 -12.08
CA ASN A 150 -5.21 -12.82 -12.17
C ASN A 150 -5.08 -12.36 -13.62
N PRO A 151 -6.15 -11.85 -14.26
CA PRO A 151 -6.12 -11.51 -15.68
C PRO A 151 -5.06 -10.43 -16.01
N PHE A 152 -4.78 -9.52 -15.07
CA PHE A 152 -3.80 -8.45 -15.25
C PHE A 152 -2.35 -8.98 -15.22
N LEU A 153 -2.05 -9.94 -14.34
CA LEU A 153 -0.71 -10.54 -14.29
C LEU A 153 -0.49 -11.49 -15.48
N LEU A 154 -1.53 -12.20 -15.92
CA LEU A 154 -1.46 -13.05 -17.11
C LEU A 154 -1.15 -12.24 -18.38
N GLU A 155 -1.63 -10.99 -18.47
CA GLU A 155 -1.30 -10.08 -19.56
C GLU A 155 0.19 -9.70 -19.56
N LEU A 156 0.74 -9.35 -18.38
CA LEU A 156 2.16 -9.00 -18.23
C LEU A 156 3.11 -10.15 -18.61
N GLN A 157 2.67 -11.40 -18.47
CA GLN A 157 3.48 -12.57 -18.81
C GLN A 157 3.47 -12.92 -20.30
N GLN A 158 2.61 -12.28 -21.09
CA GLN A 158 2.49 -12.51 -22.54
C GLN A 158 3.24 -11.47 -23.38
N GLY A 159 3.72 -10.39 -22.77
CA GLY A 159 4.57 -9.36 -23.38
C GLY A 159 6.05 -9.59 -23.11
#